data_AF-A0A2D5RXY0-F1
#
_entry.id   AF-A0A2D5RXY0-F1
#
_cell.length_a   1.000
_cell.length_b   1.000
_cell.length_c   1.000
_cell.angle_alpha   90.00
_cell.angle_beta   90.00
_cell.angle_gamma   90.00
#
_symmetry.space_group_name_H-M   'P 1'
#
loop_
_entity.id
_entity.type
_entity.pdbx_description
1 polymer ?
#
loop_
_entity_poly.entity_id
_entity_poly.type
_entity_poly.pdbx_seq_one_letter_code
_entity_poly.pdbx_strand_id
1 'polypeptide(L)'
;MTTARWFGPGHPAQLVIGLIIWSIWFIAMYAGLSVVCQLAPPPRPQSAFSWLNIGLAAFSIMVILLLLVLAWRSGRYCTAQHQAHDSSSTQRFIGYVSTVLYLAAAVATVAGGLPVLVLAPCA
;
A
#
# COMPACT_ATOMS: atom_id res chain seq x y z
N MET A 1 -4.94 -9.18 -28.46
CA MET A 1 -5.30 -8.06 -27.57
C MET A 1 -4.23 -7.99 -26.47
N THR A 2 -3.38 -6.99 -26.51
CA THR A 2 -2.12 -6.90 -25.75
C THR A 2 -2.36 -6.44 -24.31
N THR A 3 -2.08 -7.31 -23.35
CA THR A 3 -2.10 -7.10 -21.88
C THR A 3 -1.32 -5.87 -21.43
N ALA A 4 -0.38 -5.37 -22.23
CA ALA A 4 0.42 -4.18 -21.95
C ALA A 4 -0.38 -2.88 -21.77
N ARG A 5 -1.61 -2.76 -22.32
CA ARG A 5 -2.45 -1.56 -22.11
C ARG A 5 -3.08 -1.47 -20.72
N TRP A 6 -3.20 -2.60 -20.00
CA TRP A 6 -3.82 -2.63 -18.67
C TRP A 6 -2.98 -1.92 -17.61
N PHE A 7 -1.65 -1.98 -17.72
CA PHE A 7 -0.73 -1.32 -16.80
C PHE A 7 -0.37 0.12 -17.21
N GLY A 8 -1.04 0.65 -18.23
CA GLY A 8 -0.85 2.03 -18.66
C GLY A 8 -1.28 3.02 -17.56
N PRO A 9 -0.54 4.11 -17.32
CA PRO A 9 -0.84 5.09 -16.26
C PRO A 9 -2.15 5.87 -16.45
N GLY A 10 -2.82 5.74 -17.60
CA GLY A 10 -4.17 6.26 -17.85
C GLY A 10 -5.25 5.18 -17.90
N HIS A 11 -4.94 3.93 -17.52
CA HIS A 11 -5.88 2.82 -17.53
C HIS A 11 -6.55 2.68 -16.15
N PRO A 12 -7.88 2.42 -16.08
CA PRO A 12 -8.61 2.29 -14.81
C PRO A 12 -8.07 1.18 -13.89
N ALA A 13 -7.26 0.26 -14.41
CA ALA A 13 -6.61 -0.76 -13.60
C ALA A 13 -5.65 -0.19 -12.54
N GLN A 14 -5.09 1.01 -12.70
CA GLN A 14 -4.32 1.64 -11.63
C GLN A 14 -5.15 1.85 -10.35
N LEU A 15 -6.45 2.10 -10.47
CA LEU A 15 -7.37 2.23 -9.33
C LEU A 15 -7.44 0.92 -8.54
N VAL A 16 -7.50 -0.20 -9.26
CA VAL A 16 -7.66 -1.53 -8.68
C VAL A 16 -6.33 -2.04 -8.12
N ILE A 17 -5.20 -1.75 -8.77
CA ILE A 17 -3.87 -2.21 -8.35
C ILE A 17 -3.51 -1.65 -6.97
N GLY A 18 -3.78 -0.37 -6.70
CA GLY A 18 -3.53 0.21 -5.38
C GLY A 18 -4.34 -0.47 -4.28
N LEU A 19 -5.61 -0.77 -4.57
CA LEU A 19 -6.50 -1.47 -3.65
C LEU A 19 -6.04 -2.90 -3.40
N ILE A 20 -5.61 -3.63 -4.44
CA ILE A 20 -5.06 -4.99 -4.33
C ILE A 20 -3.80 -4.99 -3.45
N ILE A 21 -2.84 -4.10 -3.70
CA ILE A 21 -1.61 -4.01 -2.91
C ILE A 21 -1.94 -3.73 -1.44
N TRP A 22 -2.85 -2.80 -1.20
CA TRP A 22 -3.30 -2.47 0.15
C TRP A 22 -4.01 -3.64 0.83
N SER A 23 -4.89 -4.35 0.12
CA SER A 23 -5.57 -5.56 0.64
C SER A 23 -4.59 -6.67 0.98
N ILE A 24 -3.58 -6.93 0.13
CA ILE A 24 -2.53 -7.91 0.41
C ILE A 24 -1.76 -7.52 1.69
N TRP A 25 -1.41 -6.24 1.83
CA TRP A 25 -0.77 -5.74 3.04
C TRP A 25 -1.66 -5.91 4.28
N PHE A 26 -2.94 -5.57 4.17
CA PHE A 26 -3.91 -5.73 5.25
C PHE A 26 -4.01 -7.19 5.70
N ILE A 27 -4.19 -8.11 4.75
CA ILE A 27 -4.26 -9.55 5.05
C ILE A 27 -2.98 -10.01 5.73
N ALA A 28 -1.80 -9.65 5.19
CA ALA A 28 -0.52 -10.06 5.76
C ALA A 28 -0.33 -9.55 7.19
N MET A 29 -0.74 -8.31 7.49
CA MET A 29 -0.64 -7.73 8.84
C MET A 29 -1.57 -8.42 9.83
N TYR A 30 -2.87 -8.47 9.54
CA TYR A 30 -3.87 -8.96 10.50
C TYR A 30 -3.90 -10.49 10.60
N ALA A 31 -3.81 -11.20 9.46
CA ALA A 31 -3.77 -12.66 9.47
C ALA A 31 -2.40 -13.17 9.92
N GLY A 32 -1.30 -12.50 9.53
CA GLY A 32 0.04 -12.87 9.95
C GLY A 32 0.23 -12.80 11.46
N LEU A 33 -0.21 -11.70 12.10
CA LEU A 33 -0.22 -11.58 13.56
C LEU A 33 -1.05 -12.70 14.22
N SER A 34 -2.26 -12.94 13.72
CA SER A 34 -3.16 -13.97 14.27
C SER A 34 -2.56 -15.39 14.20
N VAL A 35 -1.96 -15.74 13.06
CA VAL A 35 -1.35 -17.06 12.83
C VAL A 35 -0.10 -17.25 13.67
N VAL A 36 0.76 -16.23 13.73
CA VAL A 36 2.00 -16.32 14.51
C VAL A 36 1.73 -16.37 16.01
N CYS A 37 0.77 -15.59 16.52
CA CYS A 37 0.40 -15.65 17.93
C CYS A 37 -0.20 -17.00 18.34
N GLN A 38 -0.88 -17.72 17.43
CA GLN A 38 -1.36 -19.08 17.70
C GLN A 38 -0.26 -20.15 17.60
N LEU A 39 0.65 -20.04 16.62
CA LEU A 39 1.70 -21.04 16.37
C LEU A 39 2.90 -20.93 17.30
N ALA A 40 3.25 -19.71 17.72
CA ALA A 40 4.41 -19.45 18.58
C ALA A 40 4.01 -18.55 19.78
N PRO A 41 3.22 -19.07 20.73
CA PRO A 41 2.83 -18.32 21.91
C PRO A 41 4.07 -17.87 22.68
N PRO A 42 4.25 -16.55 22.93
CA PRO A 42 5.36 -16.04 23.71
C PRO A 42 5.36 -16.62 25.13
N PRO A 43 6.46 -17.20 25.64
CA PRO A 43 6.53 -17.67 27.03
C PRO A 43 6.62 -16.53 28.07
N ARG A 44 6.76 -15.28 27.63
CA ARG A 44 6.78 -14.06 28.46
C ARG A 44 6.14 -12.91 27.68
N PRO A 45 5.59 -11.87 28.33
CA PRO A 45 5.17 -10.64 27.65
C PRO A 45 6.35 -10.11 26.83
N GLN A 46 6.28 -10.28 25.50
CA GLN A 46 7.32 -9.79 24.61
C GLN A 46 7.25 -8.27 24.56
N SER A 47 8.40 -7.63 24.70
CA SER A 47 8.58 -6.21 24.43
C SER A 47 8.00 -5.88 23.04
N ALA A 48 7.47 -4.67 22.87
CA ALA A 48 6.99 -4.15 21.59
C ALA A 48 8.04 -4.26 20.46
N PHE A 49 9.33 -4.41 20.81
CA PHE A 49 10.44 -4.69 19.91
C PHE A 49 10.68 -6.20 19.71
N SER A 50 9.69 -6.92 19.19
CA SER A 50 9.87 -8.29 18.72
C SER A 50 10.38 -8.31 17.27
N TRP A 51 11.14 -9.34 16.89
CA TRP A 51 11.54 -9.59 15.50
C TRP A 51 10.34 -9.60 14.55
N LEU A 52 9.17 -10.00 15.06
CA LEU A 52 7.91 -9.95 14.34
C LEU A 52 7.50 -8.52 13.98
N ASN A 53 7.47 -7.63 14.96
CA ASN A 53 7.11 -6.23 14.76
C ASN A 53 8.12 -5.51 13.85
N ILE A 54 9.42 -5.84 13.95
CA ILE A 54 10.45 -5.32 13.04
C ILE A 54 10.18 -5.78 11.59
N GLY A 55 9.86 -7.05 11.38
CA GLY A 55 9.50 -7.60 10.06
C GLY A 55 8.24 -6.95 9.49
N LEU A 56 7.20 -6.79 10.30
CA LEU A 56 5.95 -6.13 9.90
C LEU A 56 6.15 -4.63 9.62
N ALA A 57 6.98 -3.95 10.40
CA ALA A 57 7.34 -2.56 10.18
C ALA A 57 8.12 -2.40 8.87
N ALA A 58 9.11 -3.26 8.61
CA ALA A 58 9.87 -3.25 7.36
C ALA A 58 8.97 -3.53 6.14
N PHE A 59 8.07 -4.50 6.24
CA PHE A 59 7.10 -4.80 5.19
C PHE A 59 6.14 -3.63 4.94
N SER A 60 5.67 -2.97 6.01
CA SER A 60 4.82 -1.78 5.91
C SER A 60 5.54 -0.60 5.25
N ILE A 61 6.79 -0.34 5.63
CA ILE A 61 7.63 0.68 4.99
C ILE A 61 7.81 0.37 3.50
N MET A 62 8.08 -0.89 3.16
CA MET A 62 8.23 -1.31 1.76
C MET A 62 6.94 -1.06 0.95
N VAL A 63 5.78 -1.37 1.50
CA VAL A 63 4.48 -1.12 0.85
C VAL A 63 4.20 0.39 0.73
N ILE A 64 4.50 1.19 1.76
CA ILE A 64 4.35 2.65 1.72
C ILE A 64 5.23 3.24 0.62
N LEU A 65 6.51 2.84 0.55
CA LEU A 65 7.44 3.29 -0.49
C LEU A 65 6.94 2.89 -1.88
N LEU A 66 6.44 1.66 -2.04
CA LEU A 66 5.87 1.19 -3.29
C LEU A 66 4.66 2.05 -3.71
N LEU A 67 3.72 2.30 -2.80
CA LEU A 67 2.54 3.13 -3.05
C LEU A 67 2.91 4.58 -3.38
N LEU A 68 3.87 5.17 -2.68
CA LEU A 68 4.38 6.52 -2.95
C LEU A 68 5.07 6.62 -4.30
N VAL A 69 5.87 5.62 -4.68
CA VAL A 69 6.51 5.54 -6.00
C VAL A 69 5.44 5.43 -7.09
N LEU A 70 4.41 4.60 -6.89
CA LEU A 70 3.29 4.48 -7.83
C LEU A 70 2.51 5.79 -7.96
N ALA A 71 2.22 6.47 -6.85
CA ALA A 71 1.55 7.77 -6.81
C ALA A 71 2.37 8.86 -7.52
N TRP A 72 3.68 8.90 -7.27
CA TRP A 72 4.57 9.85 -7.92
C TRP A 72 4.67 9.59 -9.42
N ARG A 73 4.69 8.31 -9.82
CA ARG A 73 4.74 7.89 -11.22
C ARG A 73 3.44 8.20 -11.95
N SER A 74 2.27 7.95 -11.35
CA SER A 74 0.96 8.34 -11.92
C SER A 74 0.82 9.85 -12.02
N GLY A 75 1.27 10.59 -10.99
CA GLY A 75 1.29 12.05 -10.98
C GLY A 75 2.17 12.64 -12.09
N ARG A 76 3.40 12.13 -12.27
CA ARG A 76 4.31 12.55 -13.35
C ARG A 76 3.78 12.23 -14.74
N TYR A 77 3.13 11.09 -14.93
CA TYR A 77 2.49 10.78 -16.20
C TYR A 77 1.32 11.71 -16.50
N CYS A 78 0.53 12.06 -15.49
CA CYS A 78 -0.56 13.03 -15.63
C CYS A 78 -0.02 14.42 -16.01
N THR A 79 1.04 14.92 -15.36
CA THR A 79 1.63 16.23 -15.69
C THR A 79 2.26 16.24 -17.08
N ALA A 80 2.97 15.17 -17.48
CA ALA A 80 3.54 15.05 -18.82
C ALA A 80 2.47 15.03 -19.93
N GLN A 81 1.33 14.35 -19.70
CA GLN A 81 0.21 14.33 -20.64
C GLN A 81 -0.65 15.60 -20.62
N HIS A 82 -0.66 16.35 -19.52
CA HIS A 82 -1.25 17.69 -19.46
C HIS A 82 -0.50 18.63 -20.40
N GLN A 83 0.84 18.54 -20.39
CA GLN A 83 1.72 19.38 -21.21
C GLN A 83 1.65 19.05 -22.71
N ALA A 84 1.27 17.81 -23.05
CA ALA A 84 1.05 17.38 -24.42
C ALA A 84 -0.32 17.79 -25.01
N HIS A 85 -1.20 18.46 -24.25
CA HIS A 85 -2.52 18.94 -24.69
C HIS A 85 -3.48 17.89 -25.29
N ASP A 86 -3.17 16.59 -25.15
CA ASP A 86 -3.84 15.47 -25.83
C ASP A 86 -4.57 14.51 -24.86
N SER A 87 -4.75 14.91 -23.61
CA SER A 87 -5.35 14.05 -22.56
C SER A 87 -6.85 14.28 -22.40
N SER A 88 -7.64 13.24 -22.67
CA SER A 88 -9.08 13.19 -22.38
C SER A 88 -9.36 13.45 -20.89
N SER A 89 -10.47 14.15 -20.58
CA SER A 89 -10.89 14.48 -19.21
C SER A 89 -10.97 13.26 -18.29
N THR A 90 -11.35 12.10 -18.83
CA THR A 90 -11.41 10.81 -18.14
C THR A 90 -10.03 10.36 -17.63
N GLN A 91 -8.96 10.53 -18.40
CA GLN A 91 -7.62 10.12 -17.96
C GLN A 91 -7.07 11.00 -16.84
N ARG A 92 -7.41 12.31 -16.84
CA ARG A 92 -7.07 13.21 -15.72
C ARG A 92 -7.79 12.82 -14.44
N PHE A 93 -9.07 12.48 -14.54
CA PHE A 93 -9.85 11.98 -13.40
C PHE A 93 -9.26 10.69 -12.83
N ILE A 94 -8.95 9.72 -13.70
CA ILE A 94 -8.32 8.44 -13.29
C ILE A 94 -6.97 8.68 -12.60
N GLY A 95 -6.12 9.55 -13.15
CA GLY A 95 -4.82 9.88 -12.55
C GLY A 95 -4.92 10.61 -11.19
N TYR A 96 -5.91 11.48 -11.03
CA TYR A 96 -6.17 12.15 -9.75
C TYR A 96 -6.71 11.19 -8.70
N VAL A 97 -7.73 10.40 -9.04
CA VAL A 97 -8.33 9.41 -8.13
C VAL A 97 -7.32 8.33 -7.75
N SER A 98 -6.50 7.85 -8.68
CA SER A 98 -5.45 6.88 -8.36
C SER A 98 -4.43 7.46 -7.38
N THR A 99 -4.01 8.71 -7.57
CA THR A 99 -3.09 9.40 -6.64
C THR A 99 -3.70 9.55 -5.24
N VAL A 100 -4.97 9.95 -5.15
CA VAL A 100 -5.71 10.04 -3.87
C VAL A 100 -5.84 8.67 -3.22
N LEU A 101 -6.15 7.62 -3.99
CA LEU A 101 -6.25 6.25 -3.48
C LEU A 101 -4.90 5.74 -2.96
N TYR A 102 -3.79 5.98 -3.66
CA TYR A 102 -2.47 5.57 -3.19
C TYR A 102 -2.06 6.33 -1.91
N LEU A 103 -2.39 7.63 -1.81
CA LEU A 103 -2.16 8.42 -0.59
C LEU A 103 -3.01 7.93 0.57
N ALA A 104 -4.31 7.71 0.34
CA ALA A 104 -5.22 7.18 1.36
C ALA A 104 -4.76 5.80 1.85
N ALA A 105 -4.34 4.92 0.93
CA ALA A 105 -3.76 3.63 1.25
C ALA A 105 -2.48 3.78 2.08
N ALA A 106 -1.56 4.67 1.72
CA ALA A 106 -0.35 4.91 2.49
C ALA A 106 -0.64 5.43 3.91
N VAL A 107 -1.59 6.38 4.05
CA VAL A 107 -2.02 6.90 5.36
C VAL A 107 -2.67 5.80 6.19
N ALA A 108 -3.53 4.98 5.59
CA ALA A 108 -4.15 3.84 6.26
C ALA A 108 -3.10 2.80 6.70
N THR A 109 -2.08 2.55 5.89
CA THR A 109 -0.96 1.66 6.25
C THR A 109 -0.15 2.22 7.41
N VAL A 110 0.13 3.53 7.43
CA VAL A 110 0.81 4.18 8.57
C VAL A 110 -0.05 4.07 9.83
N ALA A 111 -1.34 4.42 9.74
CA ALA A 111 -2.25 4.39 10.88
C ALA A 111 -2.46 2.97 11.41
N GLY A 112 -2.55 1.97 10.54
CA GLY A 112 -2.70 0.55 10.92
C GLY A 112 -1.39 -0.12 11.37
N GLY A 113 -0.23 0.36 10.89
CA GLY A 113 1.08 -0.11 11.31
C GLY A 113 1.58 0.52 12.61
N LEU A 114 1.06 1.69 12.99
CA LEU A 114 1.45 2.38 14.23
C LEU A 114 1.15 1.56 15.50
N PRO A 115 -0.01 0.91 15.66
CA PRO A 115 -0.27 -0.01 16.78
C PRO A 115 0.75 -1.15 16.87
N VAL A 116 1.26 -1.64 15.74
CA VAL A 116 2.26 -2.73 15.71
C VAL A 116 3.60 -2.30 16.31
N LEU A 117 3.92 -1.00 16.31
CA LEU A 117 5.15 -0.48 16.91
C LEU A 117 5.02 -0.25 18.42
N VAL A 118 3.79 -0.11 18.94
CA VAL A 118 3.53 0.32 20.33
C VAL A 118 2.99 -0.81 21.18
N LEU A 119 2.18 -1.71 20.62
CA LEU A 119 1.54 -2.80 21.35
C LEU A 119 2.37 -4.09 21.26
N ALA A 120 2.28 -4.90 22.31
CA ALA A 120 2.78 -6.27 22.28
C ALA A 120 2.01 -7.05 21.20
N PRO A 121 2.70 -7.81 20.33
CA PRO A 121 2.07 -8.47 19.17
C PRO A 121 1.04 -9.54 19.57
N CYS A 122 1.18 -10.11 20.77
CA CYS A 122 0.27 -11.10 21.34
C CYS A 122 -0.05 -10.68 22.78
N ALA A 123 -1.07 -9.84 22.95
CA ALA A 123 -1.64 -9.49 24.25
C ALA A 123 -3.07 -10.03 24.34
#